data_AF-A0A3L6JDU3-F1
#
_entry.id   AF-A0A3L6JDU3-F1
#
_cell.length_a   1.000
_cell.length_b   1.000
_cell.length_c   1.000
_cell.angle_alpha   90.00
_cell.angle_beta   90.00
_cell.angle_gamma   90.00
#
_symmetry.space_group_name_H-M   'P 1'
#
loop_
_entity.id
_entity.type
_entity.pdbx_description
1 polymer ?
#
loop_
_entity_poly.entity_id
_entity_poly.type
_entity_poly.pdbx_seq_one_letter_code
_entity_poly.pdbx_strand_id
1 'polypeptide(L)'
;MDYGSLRRSDLFTFFRLSEQSRSAPSSAGVLTIIFKPGGFQEFIDIQVQIDQTDLVRGASLLMDRVWLGDVTNINPFAKDITKTFISVLVPPEDEDFVKDIIRTIWNLKGTSDKVYYLTQPSEEEESYDPQVLRAQRVYLGEEGKFELVMPSSELVMENHRDGNRDRLCLTFKQF
;
A
#
# COMPACT_ATOMS: atom_id res chain seq x y z
N MET A 1 1.27 -9.48 -13.26
CA MET A 1 0.85 -8.36 -14.15
C MET A 1 2.05 -7.85 -14.93
N ASP A 2 1.90 -7.41 -16.19
CA ASP A 2 2.99 -6.76 -16.95
C ASP A 2 3.13 -5.25 -16.61
N TYR A 3 4.33 -4.71 -16.77
CA TYR A 3 4.64 -3.31 -16.45
C TYR A 3 3.83 -2.32 -17.28
N GLY A 4 3.55 -2.64 -18.55
CA GLY A 4 2.69 -1.83 -19.42
C GLY A 4 1.27 -1.68 -18.86
N SER A 5 0.68 -2.76 -18.38
CA SER A 5 -0.62 -2.76 -17.71
C SER A 5 -0.59 -2.00 -16.38
N LEU A 6 0.46 -2.18 -15.57
CA LEU A 6 0.65 -1.41 -14.34
C LEU A 6 0.67 0.10 -14.62
N ARG A 7 1.37 0.55 -15.66
CA ARG A 7 1.43 1.97 -16.05
C ARG A 7 0.09 2.57 -16.51
N ARG A 8 -0.87 1.73 -16.91
CA ARG A 8 -2.23 2.15 -17.29
C ARG A 8 -3.23 2.06 -16.14
N SER A 9 -2.84 1.48 -15.01
CA SER A 9 -3.70 1.33 -13.83
C SER A 9 -4.04 2.67 -13.17
N ASP A 10 -5.08 2.66 -12.35
CA ASP A 10 -5.49 3.82 -11.54
C ASP A 10 -4.37 4.29 -10.62
N LEU A 11 -3.48 3.40 -10.17
CA LEU A 11 -2.31 3.79 -9.40
C LEU A 11 -1.47 4.83 -10.16
N PHE A 12 -1.26 4.65 -11.46
CA PHE A 12 -0.47 5.58 -12.28
C PHE A 12 -1.27 6.78 -12.78
N THR A 13 -2.51 6.57 -13.21
CA THR A 13 -3.32 7.62 -13.85
C THR A 13 -3.91 8.59 -12.83
N PHE A 14 -4.43 8.09 -11.72
CA PHE A 14 -5.05 8.91 -10.67
C PHE A 14 -3.99 9.65 -9.85
N PHE A 15 -2.97 8.94 -9.36
CA PHE A 15 -1.89 9.56 -8.56
C PHE A 15 -0.80 10.24 -9.41
N ARG A 16 -0.91 10.19 -10.75
CA ARG A 16 0.03 10.80 -11.70
C ARG A 16 1.48 10.42 -11.41
N LEU A 17 1.74 9.13 -11.26
CA LEU A 17 3.09 8.66 -10.93
C LEU A 17 4.08 9.00 -12.04
N SER A 18 5.24 9.52 -11.63
CA SER A 18 6.35 9.88 -12.50
C SER A 18 7.59 9.07 -12.12
N GLU A 19 8.25 8.50 -13.12
CA GLU A 19 9.51 7.77 -12.96
C GLU A 19 10.61 8.77 -12.56
N GLN A 20 11.30 8.49 -11.46
CA GLN A 20 12.43 9.30 -10.98
C GLN A 20 13.76 8.69 -11.36
N SER A 21 13.87 7.38 -11.20
CA SER A 21 15.09 6.66 -11.49
C SER A 21 14.82 5.21 -11.84
N ARG A 22 15.74 4.63 -12.59
CA ARG A 22 15.71 3.24 -13.03
C ARG A 22 17.10 2.65 -12.86
N SER A 23 17.20 1.54 -12.16
CA SER A 23 18.46 0.85 -11.91
C SER A 23 18.31 -0.66 -12.07
N ALA A 24 19.25 -1.28 -12.77
CA ALA A 24 19.40 -2.73 -12.79
C ALA A 24 20.55 -3.09 -11.83
N PRO A 25 20.35 -3.91 -10.79
CA PRO A 25 21.45 -4.55 -10.09
C PRO A 25 22.23 -5.36 -11.12
N SER A 26 23.56 -5.19 -11.13
CA SER A 26 24.47 -5.72 -12.15
C SER A 26 24.46 -7.24 -12.32
N SER A 27 23.77 -8.00 -11.45
CA SER A 27 23.73 -9.46 -11.45
C SER A 27 22.33 -10.09 -11.30
N ALA A 28 21.25 -9.32 -11.13
CA ALA A 28 19.97 -9.89 -10.68
C ALA A 28 18.90 -10.08 -11.78
N GLY A 29 19.09 -9.53 -12.99
CA GLY A 29 18.08 -9.60 -14.05
C GLY A 29 16.75 -8.90 -13.74
N VAL A 30 16.63 -8.25 -12.57
CA VAL A 30 15.45 -7.51 -12.13
C VAL A 30 15.75 -6.02 -12.23
N LEU A 31 14.94 -5.28 -12.97
CA LEU A 31 15.00 -3.84 -13.07
C LEU A 31 14.17 -3.22 -11.95
N THR A 32 14.80 -2.34 -11.16
CA THR A 32 14.13 -1.57 -10.11
C THR A 32 13.84 -0.16 -10.62
N ILE A 33 12.61 0.29 -10.46
CA ILE A 33 12.15 1.62 -10.88
C ILE A 33 11.54 2.33 -9.68
N ILE A 34 11.96 3.57 -9.46
CA ILE A 34 11.44 4.43 -8.39
C ILE A 34 10.51 5.47 -8.99
N PHE A 35 9.34 5.62 -8.38
CA PHE A 35 8.30 6.56 -8.76
C PHE A 35 7.95 7.51 -7.63
N LYS A 36 7.51 8.70 -8.03
CA LYS A 36 6.90 9.70 -7.14
C LYS A 36 5.51 10.08 -7.67
N PRO A 37 4.52 10.25 -6.79
CA PRO A 37 3.20 10.75 -7.18
C PRO A 37 3.24 12.21 -7.65
N GLY A 38 2.16 12.69 -8.26
CA GLY A 38 2.06 14.10 -8.64
C GLY A 38 2.04 15.04 -7.43
N GLY A 39 1.46 14.62 -6.31
CA GLY A 39 1.40 15.37 -5.05
C GLY A 39 1.87 14.53 -3.85
N PHE A 40 2.26 15.20 -2.75
CA PHE A 40 2.81 14.57 -1.54
C PHE A 40 4.11 13.76 -1.78
N GLN A 41 4.90 14.21 -2.75
CA GLN A 41 6.15 13.55 -3.19
C GLN A 41 7.19 13.43 -2.08
N GLU A 42 7.18 14.35 -1.13
CA GLU A 42 8.09 14.38 0.00
C GLU A 42 7.83 13.28 1.03
N PHE A 43 6.60 12.72 1.04
CA PHE A 43 6.14 11.72 2.01
C PHE A 43 6.02 10.31 1.45
N ILE A 44 5.91 10.18 0.12
CA ILE A 44 5.57 8.93 -0.56
C ILE A 44 6.71 8.51 -1.48
N ASP A 45 7.17 7.26 -1.37
CA ASP A 45 8.02 6.60 -2.36
C ASP A 45 7.35 5.33 -2.86
N ILE A 46 7.39 5.10 -4.17
CA ILE A 46 6.95 3.84 -4.76
C ILE A 46 8.11 3.22 -5.51
N GLN A 47 8.39 1.96 -5.22
CA GLN A 47 9.38 1.16 -5.93
C GLN A 47 8.66 0.01 -6.64
N VAL A 48 9.05 -0.28 -7.88
CA VAL A 48 8.57 -1.44 -8.64
C VAL A 48 9.77 -2.23 -9.14
N GLN A 49 9.68 -3.55 -9.03
CA GLN A 49 10.66 -4.50 -9.52
C GLN A 49 10.05 -5.28 -10.67
N ILE A 50 10.69 -5.22 -11.84
CA ILE A 50 10.26 -5.91 -13.05
C ILE A 50 11.35 -6.86 -13.54
N ASP A 51 10.97 -8.04 -14.02
CA ASP A 51 11.92 -9.01 -14.57
C ASP A 51 12.24 -8.73 -16.05
N GLN A 52 13.06 -9.60 -16.65
CA GLN A 52 13.46 -9.50 -18.05
C GLN A 52 12.31 -9.69 -19.05
N THR A 53 11.16 -10.21 -18.59
CA THR A 53 9.94 -10.40 -19.39
C THR A 53 8.92 -9.28 -19.18
N ASP A 54 9.34 -8.18 -18.55
CA ASP A 54 8.48 -7.02 -18.23
C ASP A 54 7.34 -7.35 -17.25
N LEU A 55 7.48 -8.45 -16.49
CA LEU A 55 6.52 -8.81 -15.44
C LEU A 55 6.90 -8.17 -14.12
N VAL A 56 5.91 -7.60 -13.44
CA VAL A 56 6.06 -7.05 -12.09
C VAL A 56 6.24 -8.19 -11.10
N ARG A 57 7.42 -8.26 -10.48
CA ARG A 57 7.76 -9.27 -9.45
C ARG A 57 7.57 -8.76 -8.04
N GLY A 58 7.63 -7.46 -7.85
CA GLY A 58 7.31 -6.85 -6.59
C GLY A 58 7.16 -5.36 -6.68
N ALA A 59 6.57 -4.78 -5.65
CA ALA A 59 6.51 -3.35 -5.48
C ALA A 59 6.48 -3.00 -3.99
N SER A 60 6.98 -1.82 -3.66
CA SER A 60 6.91 -1.28 -2.31
C SER A 60 6.34 0.13 -2.33
N LEU A 61 5.42 0.42 -1.41
CA LEU A 61 4.89 1.74 -1.11
C LEU A 61 5.39 2.15 0.26
N LEU A 62 6.19 3.20 0.34
CA LEU A 62 6.67 3.78 1.58
C LEU A 62 5.95 5.10 1.82
N MET A 63 5.44 5.30 3.03
CA MET A 63 4.74 6.50 3.46
C MET A 63 5.28 6.99 4.80
N ASP A 64 5.59 8.28 4.88
CA ASP A 64 6.02 8.91 6.14
C ASP A 64 4.87 8.92 7.15
N ARG A 65 5.15 8.50 8.39
CA ARG A 65 4.19 8.42 9.49
C ARG A 65 3.55 9.76 9.82
N VAL A 66 4.34 10.84 9.76
CA VAL A 66 3.84 12.21 10.01
C VAL A 66 2.76 12.64 9.01
N TRP A 67 2.75 12.06 7.81
CA TRP A 67 1.77 12.36 6.77
C TRP A 67 0.63 11.34 6.71
N LEU A 68 0.94 10.06 6.93
CA LEU A 68 -0.03 8.97 7.02
C LEU A 68 -0.98 9.16 8.21
N GLY A 69 -0.42 9.52 9.37
CA GLY A 69 -1.13 9.60 10.63
C GLY A 69 -1.05 8.34 11.49
N ASP A 70 -1.93 8.29 12.48
CA ASP A 70 -2.01 7.28 13.54
C ASP A 70 -3.46 7.07 14.01
N VAL A 71 -3.66 6.47 15.18
CA VAL A 71 -4.98 6.23 15.79
C VAL A 71 -5.83 7.50 15.95
N THR A 72 -5.19 8.67 16.02
CA THR A 72 -5.87 9.95 16.32
C THR A 72 -6.39 10.65 15.08
N ASN A 73 -5.61 10.64 13.99
CA ASN A 73 -5.91 11.28 12.71
C ASN A 73 -5.26 10.46 11.60
N ILE A 74 -6.03 10.11 10.58
CA ILE A 74 -5.55 9.33 9.45
C ILE A 74 -5.82 10.09 8.16
N ASN A 75 -4.78 10.29 7.38
CA ASN A 75 -4.90 11.01 6.13
C ASN A 75 -5.73 10.21 5.10
N PRO A 76 -6.86 10.76 4.61
CA PRO A 76 -7.70 10.07 3.63
C PRO A 76 -6.96 9.68 2.34
N PHE A 77 -6.00 10.51 1.89
CA PHE A 77 -5.19 10.20 0.71
C PHE A 77 -4.25 9.02 0.94
N ALA A 78 -3.78 8.83 2.17
CA ALA A 78 -2.95 7.69 2.51
C ALA A 78 -3.76 6.38 2.45
N LYS A 79 -5.02 6.41 2.90
CA LYS A 79 -5.95 5.27 2.75
C LYS A 79 -6.23 4.95 1.29
N ASP A 80 -6.46 5.98 0.49
CA ASP A 80 -6.80 5.83 -0.94
C ASP A 80 -5.65 5.24 -1.77
N ILE A 81 -4.43 5.75 -1.57
CA ILE A 81 -3.25 5.22 -2.26
C ILE A 81 -2.92 3.80 -1.77
N THR A 82 -3.12 3.50 -0.49
CA THR A 82 -2.92 2.16 0.06
C THR A 82 -3.86 1.16 -0.60
N LYS A 83 -5.17 1.47 -0.60
CA LYS A 83 -6.19 0.64 -1.25
C LYS A 83 -5.85 0.42 -2.72
N THR A 84 -5.55 1.49 -3.44
CA THR A 84 -5.26 1.42 -4.89
C THR A 84 -3.99 0.60 -5.16
N PHE A 85 -2.94 0.80 -4.36
CA PHE A 85 -1.68 0.06 -4.48
C PHE A 85 -1.89 -1.44 -4.32
N ILE A 86 -2.58 -1.87 -3.25
CA ILE A 86 -2.86 -3.29 -3.00
C ILE A 86 -3.76 -3.85 -4.11
N SER A 87 -4.86 -3.17 -4.43
CA SER A 87 -5.85 -3.66 -5.41
C SER A 87 -5.26 -3.82 -6.83
N VAL A 88 -4.31 -2.98 -7.23
CA VAL A 88 -3.68 -3.06 -8.55
C VAL A 88 -2.66 -4.20 -8.64
N LEU A 89 -1.99 -4.54 -7.53
CA LEU A 89 -0.88 -5.49 -7.55
C LEU A 89 -1.30 -6.93 -7.23
N VAL A 90 -2.42 -7.09 -6.53
CA VAL A 90 -2.96 -8.40 -6.15
C VAL A 90 -3.46 -9.16 -7.38
N PRO A 91 -2.97 -10.39 -7.63
CA PRO A 91 -3.53 -11.27 -8.65
C PRO A 91 -4.99 -11.63 -8.35
N PRO A 92 -5.84 -11.86 -9.38
CA PRO A 92 -7.26 -12.17 -9.20
C PRO A 92 -7.54 -13.33 -8.23
N GLU A 93 -6.69 -14.35 -8.22
CA GLU A 93 -6.79 -15.51 -7.33
C GLU A 93 -6.58 -15.18 -5.84
N ASP A 94 -5.93 -14.05 -5.54
CA ASP A 94 -5.57 -13.62 -4.20
C ASP A 94 -6.50 -12.50 -3.66
N GLU A 95 -7.43 -11.99 -4.49
CA GLU A 95 -8.32 -10.87 -4.13
C GLU A 95 -9.14 -11.13 -2.86
N ASP A 96 -9.64 -12.36 -2.69
CA ASP A 96 -10.46 -12.74 -1.55
C ASP A 96 -9.72 -12.67 -0.21
N PHE A 97 -8.39 -12.81 -0.22
CA PHE A 97 -7.56 -12.76 0.99
C PHE A 97 -7.30 -11.32 1.46
N VAL A 98 -7.30 -10.36 0.53
CA VAL A 98 -6.97 -8.95 0.84
C VAL A 98 -8.19 -8.05 0.96
N LYS A 99 -9.36 -8.46 0.46
CA LYS A 99 -10.55 -7.60 0.40
C LYS A 99 -10.93 -7.02 1.76
N ASP A 100 -10.84 -7.81 2.83
CA ASP A 100 -11.21 -7.39 4.18
C ASP A 100 -10.16 -6.47 4.81
N ILE A 101 -8.89 -6.66 4.46
CA ILE A 101 -7.80 -5.75 4.83
C ILE A 101 -8.00 -4.40 4.15
N ILE A 102 -8.23 -4.39 2.83
CA ILE A 102 -8.47 -3.18 2.04
C ILE A 102 -9.70 -2.43 2.58
N ARG A 103 -10.81 -3.14 2.80
CA ARG A 103 -12.05 -2.59 3.33
C ARG A 103 -11.83 -1.95 4.70
N THR A 104 -11.15 -2.65 5.60
CA THR A 104 -10.85 -2.15 6.96
C THR A 104 -9.97 -0.90 6.90
N ILE A 105 -8.87 -0.93 6.15
CA ILE A 105 -7.98 0.23 6.00
C ILE A 105 -8.74 1.42 5.41
N TRP A 106 -9.60 1.21 4.41
CA TRP A 106 -10.40 2.28 3.80
C TRP A 106 -11.34 2.96 4.80
N ASN A 107 -11.99 2.15 5.64
CA ASN A 107 -12.99 2.62 6.62
C ASN A 107 -12.38 3.12 7.94
N LEU A 108 -11.05 3.03 8.11
CA LEU A 108 -10.36 3.59 9.26
C LEU A 108 -10.71 5.07 9.47
N LYS A 109 -11.01 5.42 10.71
CA LYS A 109 -11.31 6.78 11.18
C LYS A 109 -10.46 7.02 12.41
N GLY A 110 -9.68 8.10 12.41
CA GLY A 110 -9.00 8.57 13.60
C GLY A 110 -10.00 9.00 14.67
N THR A 111 -9.65 8.88 15.95
CA THR A 111 -10.54 9.27 17.06
C THR A 111 -10.97 10.73 17.03
N SER A 112 -10.24 11.58 16.30
CA SER A 112 -10.54 13.01 16.13
C SER A 112 -11.10 13.38 14.76
N ASP A 113 -11.30 12.42 13.86
CA ASP A 113 -11.78 12.67 12.50
C ASP A 113 -13.26 13.06 12.51
N LYS A 114 -13.56 14.28 12.05
CA LYS A 114 -14.95 14.73 11.88
C LYS A 114 -15.52 14.21 10.57
N VAL A 115 -16.27 13.11 10.64
CA VAL A 115 -17.01 12.57 9.48
C VAL A 115 -18.45 13.09 9.50
N TYR A 116 -18.80 13.92 8.52
CA TYR A 116 -20.17 14.35 8.31
C TYR A 116 -20.84 13.41 7.30
N TYR A 117 -21.76 12.57 7.78
CA TYR A 117 -22.51 11.67 6.90
C TYR A 117 -23.73 12.38 6.31
N LEU A 118 -23.90 12.30 4.99
CA LEU A 118 -25.10 12.79 4.29
C LEU A 118 -26.30 11.82 4.42
N THR A 119 -26.04 10.59 4.86
CA THR A 119 -27.02 9.51 5.09
C THR A 119 -26.59 8.72 6.31
N GLN A 120 -27.54 8.14 7.06
CA GLN A 120 -27.19 7.30 8.22
C GLN A 120 -26.19 6.22 7.82
N PRO A 121 -25.02 6.12 8.48
CA PRO A 121 -24.12 5.02 8.24
C PRO A 121 -24.83 3.72 8.64
N SER A 122 -24.87 2.74 7.74
CA SER A 122 -25.15 1.35 8.11
C SER A 122 -24.09 0.92 9.13
N GLU A 123 -24.45 0.15 10.15
CA GLU A 123 -23.49 -0.46 11.07
C GLU A 123 -22.43 -1.19 10.23
N GLU A 124 -21.23 -0.59 10.14
CA GLU A 124 -20.09 -1.21 9.49
C GLU A 124 -19.65 -2.36 10.40
N GLU A 125 -19.89 -3.61 9.97
CA GLU A 125 -19.44 -4.79 10.72
C GLU A 125 -17.91 -4.72 10.88
N GLU A 126 -17.44 -4.47 12.10
CA GLU A 126 -16.02 -4.63 12.44
C GLU A 126 -15.60 -6.07 12.12
N SER A 127 -14.50 -6.23 11.40
CA SER A 127 -13.97 -7.56 11.13
C SER A 127 -13.40 -8.15 12.41
N TYR A 128 -13.86 -9.34 12.78
CA TYR A 128 -13.30 -10.12 13.88
C TYR A 128 -12.11 -11.00 13.46
N ASP A 129 -11.70 -10.95 12.19
CA ASP A 129 -10.56 -11.72 11.71
C ASP A 129 -9.25 -11.18 12.36
N PRO A 130 -8.50 -12.01 13.11
CA PRO A 130 -7.25 -11.60 13.73
C PRO A 130 -6.21 -11.06 12.74
N GLN A 131 -6.18 -11.54 11.50
CA GLN A 131 -5.26 -11.05 10.46
C GLN A 131 -5.62 -9.63 10.02
N VAL A 132 -6.91 -9.36 9.85
CA VAL A 132 -7.41 -8.03 9.47
C VAL A 132 -7.15 -7.01 10.58
N LEU A 133 -7.44 -7.38 11.83
CA LEU A 133 -7.15 -6.54 12.99
C LEU A 133 -5.66 -6.25 13.14
N ARG A 134 -4.81 -7.25 12.85
CA ARG A 134 -3.37 -7.08 12.91
C ARG A 134 -2.84 -6.15 11.81
N ALA A 135 -3.30 -6.33 10.58
CA ALA A 135 -2.97 -5.43 9.47
C ALA A 135 -3.37 -3.98 9.79
N GLN A 136 -4.55 -3.79 10.40
CA GLN A 136 -5.03 -2.49 10.87
C GLN A 136 -4.10 -1.87 11.92
N ARG A 137 -3.70 -2.63 12.95
CA ARG A 137 -2.79 -2.14 14.00
C ARG A 137 -1.42 -1.75 13.45
N VAL A 138 -0.89 -2.53 12.50
CA VAL A 138 0.34 -2.15 11.81
C VAL A 138 0.13 -0.90 10.98
N TYR A 139 -1.00 -0.76 10.27
CA TYR A 139 -1.33 0.45 9.53
C TYR A 139 -1.39 1.69 10.44
N LEU A 140 -1.94 1.57 11.65
CA LEU A 140 -2.05 2.64 12.64
C LEU A 140 -0.76 2.93 13.42
N GLY A 141 0.26 2.07 13.29
CA GLY A 141 1.55 2.22 13.98
C GLY A 141 1.59 1.59 15.37
N GLU A 142 0.57 0.82 15.75
CA GLU A 142 0.48 0.14 17.05
C GLU A 142 1.27 -1.18 17.06
N GLU A 143 1.43 -1.81 15.90
CA GLU A 143 2.24 -3.02 15.71
C GLU A 143 3.37 -2.81 14.69
N GLY A 144 4.46 -3.56 14.85
CA GLY A 144 5.66 -3.40 14.03
C GLY A 144 5.54 -4.00 12.63
N LYS A 145 4.96 -5.20 12.51
CA LYS A 145 4.94 -5.96 11.25
C LYS A 145 3.73 -6.88 11.12
N PHE A 146 3.19 -6.93 9.91
CA PHE A 146 2.17 -7.87 9.45
C PHE A 146 2.66 -8.53 8.15
N GLU A 147 2.35 -9.80 7.98
CA GLU A 147 2.73 -10.60 6.81
C GLU A 147 1.58 -11.54 6.47
N LEU A 148 1.19 -11.54 5.20
CA LEU A 148 0.15 -12.39 4.64
C LEU A 148 0.70 -13.05 3.38
N VAL A 149 0.93 -14.35 3.48
CA VAL A 149 1.29 -15.20 2.34
C VAL A 149 0.02 -15.76 1.74
N MET A 150 -0.16 -15.51 0.45
CA MET A 150 -1.29 -15.94 -0.37
C MET A 150 -0.81 -16.97 -1.41
N PRO A 151 -1.74 -17.66 -2.12
CA PRO A 151 -1.36 -18.64 -3.13
C PRO A 151 -0.35 -18.17 -4.17
N SER A 152 -0.49 -16.94 -4.69
CA SER A 152 0.36 -16.43 -5.78
C SER A 152 1.25 -15.25 -5.37
N SER A 153 1.08 -14.73 -4.16
CA SER A 153 1.74 -13.51 -3.73
C SER A 153 1.92 -13.39 -2.21
N GLU A 154 2.64 -12.35 -1.80
CA GLU A 154 2.87 -11.99 -0.41
C GLU A 154 2.61 -10.49 -0.22
N LEU A 155 1.85 -10.14 0.82
CA LEU A 155 1.72 -8.77 1.32
C LEU A 155 2.43 -8.65 2.68
N VAL A 156 3.39 -7.74 2.77
CA VAL A 156 4.06 -7.36 4.02
C VAL A 156 3.75 -5.91 4.33
N MET A 157 3.38 -5.62 5.57
CA MET A 157 3.27 -4.26 6.10
C MET A 157 4.25 -4.13 7.26
N GLU A 158 5.12 -3.14 7.24
CA GLU A 158 6.15 -2.97 8.26
C GLU A 158 6.37 -1.51 8.61
N ASN A 159 6.36 -1.23 9.90
CA ASN A 159 6.82 0.03 10.46
C ASN A 159 8.30 -0.04 10.71
N HIS A 160 9.06 0.81 10.05
CA HIS A 160 10.49 0.93 10.30
C HIS A 160 10.92 2.39 10.28
N ARG A 161 12.11 2.61 10.84
CA ARG A 161 12.73 3.92 10.90
C ARG A 161 13.84 3.99 9.86
N ASP A 162 13.67 4.88 8.90
CA ASP A 162 14.66 5.20 7.87
C ASP A 162 15.39 6.49 8.28
N GLY A 163 16.51 6.33 8.99
CA GLY A 163 17.25 7.42 9.61
C GLY A 163 16.41 8.20 10.64
N ASN A 164 15.95 9.39 10.25
CA ASN A 164 15.12 10.27 11.08
C ASN A 164 13.63 10.25 10.73
N ARG A 165 13.21 9.39 9.79
CA ARG A 165 11.82 9.28 9.37
C ARG A 165 11.24 7.94 9.83
N ASP A 166 10.12 8.00 10.55
CA ASP A 166 9.31 6.81 10.78
C ASP A 166 8.39 6.61 9.57
N ARG A 167 8.39 5.40 9.00
CA ARG A 167 7.64 5.10 7.78
C ARG A 167 6.88 3.79 7.91
N LEU A 168 5.71 3.74 7.27
CA LEU A 168 5.05 2.49 6.95
C LEU A 168 5.50 2.07 5.54
N CYS A 169 5.96 0.82 5.41
CA CYS A 169 6.27 0.19 4.14
C CYS A 169 5.29 -0.95 3.87
N LEU A 170 4.59 -0.87 2.75
CA LEU A 170 3.83 -1.99 2.21
C LEU A 170 4.65 -2.60 1.08
N THR A 171 4.98 -3.88 1.18
CA THR A 171 5.69 -4.61 0.13
C THR A 171 4.79 -5.71 -0.39
N PHE A 172 4.66 -5.76 -1.71
CA PHE A 172 3.98 -6.81 -2.43
C PHE A 172 4.99 -7.60 -3.25
N LYS A 173 4.93 -8.93 -3.21
CA LYS A 173 5.77 -9.81 -4.05
C LYS A 173 4.92 -10.86 -4.74
N GLN A 174 5.18 -11.13 -6.01
CA GLN A 174 4.56 -12.20 -6.78
C GLN A 174 5.55 -13.38 -6.90
N PHE A 175 5.04 -14.60 -6.74
CA PHE A 175 5.83 -15.83 -6.87
C PHE A 175 5.99 -16.30 -8.32
#